data_AF-A0A2E5C767-F1
#
_entry.id   AF-A0A2E5C767-F1
#
_cell.length_a   1.000
_cell.length_b   1.000
_cell.length_c   1.000
_cell.angle_alpha   90.00
_cell.angle_beta   90.00
_cell.angle_gamma   90.00
#
_symmetry.space_group_name_H-M   'P 1'
#
loop_
_entity.id
_entity.type
_entity.pdbx_description
1 polymer ?
#
loop_
_entity_poly.entity_id
_entity_poly.type
_entity_poly.pdbx_seq_one_letter_code
_entity_poly.pdbx_strand_id
1 'polypeptide(L)'
;MSESLIHLRVPAATKGRWIRASRAEGMRLTDWIAKAVEAQMPQALTRYTIPDGIDFADLRLARDPDGAVSFDTAPLVTICEASGIDPNLMSNEDNASAMIMAWYAEHRRRGGAPDPVQDDLIAEVRAEERIGQTVSLPPGRA
;
A
#
# COMPACT_ATOMS: atom_id res chain seq x y z
N MET A 1 -23.28 13.66 -16.22
CA MET A 1 -22.82 12.91 -15.04
C MET A 1 -23.46 13.53 -13.82
N SER A 2 -24.09 12.75 -12.95
CA SER A 2 -24.74 13.26 -11.74
C SER A 2 -23.68 13.53 -10.66
N GLU A 3 -23.64 14.76 -10.13
CA GLU A 3 -22.82 15.07 -8.96
C GLU A 3 -23.46 14.51 -7.68
N SER A 4 -22.63 13.96 -6.80
CA SER A 4 -23.02 13.47 -5.47
C SER A 4 -22.22 14.22 -4.41
N LEU A 5 -22.88 14.66 -3.33
CA LEU A 5 -22.25 15.43 -2.25
C LEU A 5 -21.69 14.51 -1.16
N ILE A 6 -20.41 14.69 -0.81
CA ILE A 6 -19.76 14.02 0.32
C ILE A 6 -19.46 15.04 1.41
N HIS A 7 -19.97 14.80 2.63
CA HIS A 7 -19.66 15.61 3.80
C HIS A 7 -18.45 15.07 4.55
N LEU A 8 -17.37 15.83 4.57
CA LEU A 8 -16.15 15.48 5.30
C LEU A 8 -16.00 16.36 6.55
N ARG A 9 -15.91 15.73 7.73
CA ARG A 9 -15.62 16.42 9.00
C ARG A 9 -14.14 16.23 9.33
N VAL A 10 -13.39 17.32 9.35
CA VAL A 10 -11.97 17.32 9.74
C VAL A 10 -11.67 18.45 10.71
N PRO A 11 -10.65 18.29 11.58
CA PRO A 11 -10.16 19.40 12.39
C PRO A 11 -9.78 20.61 11.53
N ALA A 12 -10.02 21.82 12.06
CA ALA A 12 -9.73 23.07 11.35
C ALA A 12 -8.25 23.18 10.90
N ALA A 13 -7.32 22.69 11.73
CA ALA A 13 -5.90 22.65 11.40
C ALA A 13 -5.61 21.76 10.18
N THR A 14 -6.27 20.61 10.07
CA THR A 14 -6.15 19.69 8.93
C THR A 14 -6.65 20.35 7.66
N LYS A 15 -7.84 20.96 7.69
CA LYS A 15 -8.36 21.75 6.56
C LYS A 15 -7.39 22.86 6.14
N GLY A 16 -6.81 23.56 7.12
CA GLY A 16 -5.81 24.60 6.87
C GLY A 16 -4.55 24.11 6.15
N ARG A 17 -4.05 22.92 6.49
CA ARG A 17 -2.93 22.29 5.79
C ARG A 17 -3.31 21.94 4.34
N TRP A 18 -4.47 21.31 4.14
CA TRP A 18 -4.92 20.92 2.79
C TRP A 18 -5.13 22.12 1.86
N ILE A 19 -5.66 23.23 2.37
CA ILE A 19 -5.80 24.48 1.58
C ILE A 19 -4.44 25.00 1.12
N ARG A 20 -3.42 24.94 1.98
CA ARG A 20 -2.07 25.39 1.61
C ARG A 20 -1.45 24.47 0.56
N ALA A 21 -1.57 23.15 0.74
CA ALA A 21 -1.10 22.16 -0.22
C ALA A 21 -1.78 22.31 -1.59
N SER A 22 -3.12 22.42 -1.61
CA SER A 22 -3.86 22.57 -2.86
C SER A 22 -3.47 23.84 -3.61
N ARG A 23 -3.24 24.96 -2.90
CA ARG A 23 -2.78 26.22 -3.50
C ARG A 23 -1.36 26.15 -4.04
N ALA A 24 -0.46 25.43 -3.36
CA ALA A 24 0.90 25.22 -3.84
C ALA A 24 0.90 24.46 -5.18
N GLU A 25 -0.08 23.59 -5.41
CA GLU A 25 -0.31 22.89 -6.68
C GLU A 25 -1.22 23.64 -7.67
N GLY A 26 -1.69 24.85 -7.33
CA GLY A 26 -2.59 25.63 -8.20
C GLY A 26 -4.00 25.04 -8.35
N MET A 27 -4.43 24.15 -7.45
CA MET A 27 -5.71 23.42 -7.51
C MET A 27 -6.74 23.95 -6.51
N ARG A 28 -8.03 23.80 -6.83
CA ARG A 28 -9.12 23.97 -5.85
C ARG A 28 -9.02 22.84 -4.82
N LEU A 29 -9.39 23.14 -3.56
CA LEU A 29 -9.35 22.14 -2.49
C LEU A 29 -10.15 20.88 -2.83
N THR A 30 -11.33 21.03 -3.43
CA THR A 30 -12.18 19.89 -3.83
C THR A 30 -11.48 19.00 -4.85
N ASP A 31 -10.94 19.59 -5.92
CA ASP A 31 -10.28 18.86 -7.01
C ASP A 31 -8.98 18.20 -6.51
N TRP A 32 -8.26 18.89 -5.62
CA TRP A 32 -7.05 18.36 -4.99
C TRP A 32 -7.36 17.16 -4.07
N ILE A 33 -8.43 17.25 -3.27
CA ILE A 33 -8.88 16.12 -2.43
C ILE A 33 -9.34 14.97 -3.31
N ALA A 34 -10.13 15.23 -4.36
CA ALA A 34 -10.59 14.19 -5.28
C ALA A 34 -9.40 13.47 -5.93
N LYS A 35 -8.44 14.22 -6.49
CA LYS A 35 -7.19 13.67 -7.04
C LYS A 35 -6.41 12.83 -6.02
N ALA A 36 -6.25 13.34 -4.80
CA ALA A 36 -5.52 12.62 -3.75
C ALA A 36 -6.23 11.32 -3.33
N VAL A 37 -7.56 11.36 -3.21
CA VAL A 37 -8.39 10.19 -2.90
C VAL A 37 -8.34 9.18 -4.04
N GLU A 38 -8.46 9.61 -5.30
CA GLU A 38 -8.38 8.74 -6.47
C GLU A 38 -6.99 8.11 -6.64
N ALA A 39 -5.92 8.82 -6.27
CA ALA A 39 -4.57 8.26 -6.27
C ALA A 39 -4.39 7.17 -5.20
N GLN A 40 -5.08 7.28 -4.06
CA GLN A 40 -4.93 6.34 -2.93
C GLN A 40 -6.01 5.23 -2.89
N MET A 41 -7.19 5.45 -3.48
CA MET A 41 -8.31 4.49 -3.43
C MET A 41 -8.03 3.12 -4.08
N PRO A 42 -7.29 3.02 -5.21
CA PRO A 42 -6.92 1.72 -5.78
C PRO A 42 -6.15 0.83 -4.81
N GLN A 43 -5.39 1.44 -3.89
CA GLN A 43 -4.58 0.74 -2.90
C GLN A 43 -5.42 0.21 -1.71
N ALA A 44 -6.56 0.85 -1.41
CA ALA A 44 -7.32 0.59 -0.17
C ALA A 44 -8.61 -0.23 -0.36
N LEU A 45 -9.15 -0.33 -1.58
CA LEU A 45 -10.46 -0.98 -1.84
C LEU A 45 -10.39 -2.28 -2.64
N THR A 46 -9.19 -2.70 -3.02
CA THR A 46 -9.02 -3.92 -3.82
C THR A 46 -9.14 -5.15 -2.92
N ARG A 47 -10.29 -5.82 -3.00
CA ARG A 47 -10.51 -7.09 -2.29
C ARG A 47 -9.84 -8.21 -3.07
N TYR A 48 -8.68 -8.66 -2.59
CA TYR A 48 -7.99 -9.81 -3.15
C TYR A 48 -8.70 -11.12 -2.79
N THR A 49 -8.91 -11.97 -3.79
CA THR A 49 -9.21 -13.39 -3.61
C THR A 49 -7.88 -14.13 -3.61
N ILE A 50 -7.55 -14.77 -2.49
CA ILE A 50 -6.38 -15.66 -2.39
C ILE A 50 -6.85 -17.08 -2.71
N PRO A 51 -6.46 -17.69 -3.85
CA PRO A 51 -6.81 -19.07 -4.17
C PRO A 51 -6.29 -20.08 -3.15
N ASP A 52 -6.94 -21.22 -3.08
CA ASP A 52 -6.39 -22.37 -2.35
C ASP A 52 -5.14 -22.89 -3.06
N GLY A 53 -4.16 -23.36 -2.30
CA GLY A 53 -2.94 -23.98 -2.83
C GLY A 53 -1.80 -23.01 -3.18
N ILE A 54 -1.95 -21.72 -2.89
CA ILE A 54 -0.82 -20.77 -2.87
C ILE A 54 -0.52 -20.36 -1.41
N ASP A 55 0.76 -20.36 -1.04
CA ASP A 55 1.24 -19.91 0.26
C ASP A 55 1.98 -18.58 0.10
N PHE A 56 2.02 -17.77 1.15
CA PHE A 56 2.83 -16.55 1.17
C PHE A 56 4.30 -16.86 0.92
N ALA A 57 4.81 -18.02 1.36
CA ALA A 57 6.18 -18.45 1.11
C ALA A 57 6.52 -18.61 -0.39
N ASP A 58 5.52 -18.81 -1.26
CA ASP A 58 5.72 -18.89 -2.72
C ASP A 58 6.16 -17.55 -3.31
N LEU A 59 5.95 -16.44 -2.59
CA LEU A 59 6.45 -15.12 -2.96
C LEU A 59 7.98 -15.07 -2.96
N ARG A 60 8.64 -15.97 -2.23
CA ARG A 60 10.10 -16.03 -2.08
C ARG A 60 10.69 -14.65 -1.76
N LEU A 61 10.03 -13.95 -0.83
CA LEU A 61 10.41 -12.61 -0.45
C LEU A 61 11.84 -12.62 0.10
N ALA A 62 12.69 -11.78 -0.47
CA ALA A 62 14.08 -11.68 -0.09
C ALA A 62 14.49 -10.21 -0.02
N ARG A 63 15.49 -9.96 0.82
CA ARG A 63 16.18 -8.69 0.87
C ARG A 63 17.57 -8.86 0.30
N ASP A 64 17.85 -8.10 -0.74
CA ASP A 64 19.12 -8.12 -1.42
C ASP A 64 20.19 -7.35 -0.62
N PRO A 65 21.50 -7.58 -0.87
CA PRO A 65 22.57 -6.94 -0.09
C PRO A 65 22.61 -5.40 -0.19
N ASP A 66 22.05 -4.83 -1.25
CA ASP A 66 21.90 -3.38 -1.45
C ASP A 66 20.66 -2.81 -0.73
N GLY A 67 19.88 -3.67 -0.09
CA GLY A 67 18.67 -3.32 0.63
C GLY A 67 17.40 -3.36 -0.21
N ALA A 68 17.50 -3.63 -1.52
CA ALA A 68 16.35 -3.84 -2.37
C ALA A 68 15.55 -5.07 -1.92
N VAL A 69 14.27 -5.08 -2.25
CA VAL A 69 13.38 -6.20 -1.97
C VAL A 69 13.11 -6.92 -3.28
N SER A 70 13.37 -8.22 -3.31
CA SER A 70 13.12 -9.09 -4.46
C SER A 70 12.05 -10.13 -4.10
N PHE A 71 11.24 -10.50 -5.09
CA PHE A 71 10.17 -11.48 -4.93
C PHE A 71 9.78 -12.12 -6.28
N ASP A 72 9.18 -13.30 -6.21
CA ASP A 72 8.55 -13.97 -7.34
C ASP A 72 7.20 -13.30 -7.65
N THR A 73 6.98 -12.96 -8.93
CA THR A 73 5.74 -12.28 -9.35
C THR A 73 4.61 -13.27 -9.65
N ALA A 74 4.91 -14.56 -9.84
CA ALA A 74 3.91 -15.57 -10.21
C ALA A 74 2.74 -15.68 -9.20
N PRO A 75 2.96 -15.64 -7.87
CA PRO A 75 1.86 -15.63 -6.91
C PRO A 75 0.97 -14.38 -7.02
N LEU A 76 1.58 -13.21 -7.30
CA LEU A 76 0.83 -11.96 -7.46
C LEU A 76 -0.05 -12.00 -8.71
N VAL A 77 0.46 -12.54 -9.82
CA VAL A 77 -0.31 -12.76 -11.05
C VAL A 77 -1.49 -13.70 -10.78
N THR A 78 -1.26 -14.80 -10.06
CA THR A 78 -2.30 -15.77 -9.71
C THR A 78 -3.42 -15.14 -8.87
N ILE A 79 -3.06 -14.34 -7.87
CA ILE A 79 -4.02 -13.58 -7.05
C ILE A 79 -4.79 -12.57 -7.90
N CYS A 80 -4.13 -11.85 -8.80
CA CYS A 80 -4.77 -10.90 -9.70
C CYS A 80 -5.82 -11.57 -10.58
N GLU A 81 -5.45 -12.67 -11.23
CA GLU A 81 -6.36 -13.46 -12.08
C GLU A 81 -7.59 -13.94 -11.31
N ALA A 82 -7.38 -14.51 -10.11
CA ALA A 82 -8.48 -14.97 -9.25
C ALA A 82 -9.37 -13.84 -8.72
N SER A 83 -8.82 -12.63 -8.65
CA SER A 83 -9.52 -11.43 -8.19
C SER A 83 -10.16 -10.62 -9.32
N GLY A 84 -9.96 -11.02 -10.59
CA GLY A 84 -10.43 -10.25 -11.76
C GLY A 84 -9.69 -8.92 -11.96
N ILE A 85 -8.44 -8.83 -11.50
CA ILE A 85 -7.57 -7.65 -11.57
C ILE A 85 -6.59 -7.85 -12.73
N ASP A 86 -6.33 -6.81 -13.52
CA ASP A 86 -5.28 -6.84 -14.55
C ASP A 86 -3.90 -6.98 -13.89
N PRO A 87 -3.15 -8.07 -14.13
CA PRO A 87 -1.82 -8.29 -13.55
C PRO A 87 -0.82 -7.17 -13.87
N ASN A 88 -1.01 -6.42 -14.97
CA ASN A 88 -0.14 -5.31 -15.32
C ASN A 88 -0.15 -4.19 -14.27
N LEU A 89 -1.19 -4.10 -13.43
CA LEU A 89 -1.22 -3.15 -12.32
C LEU A 89 -0.12 -3.41 -11.29
N MET A 90 0.38 -4.65 -11.19
CA MET A 90 1.48 -5.01 -10.28
C MET A 90 2.87 -4.58 -10.80
N SER A 91 2.96 -4.03 -12.02
CA SER A 91 4.18 -3.37 -12.49
C SER A 91 4.46 -2.05 -11.75
N ASN A 92 3.44 -1.48 -11.11
CA ASN A 92 3.58 -0.37 -10.18
C ASN A 92 3.96 -0.93 -8.79
N GLU A 93 5.09 -0.45 -8.27
CA GLU A 93 5.65 -0.89 -6.98
C GLU A 93 4.71 -0.67 -5.81
N ASP A 94 3.98 0.46 -5.76
CA ASP A 94 3.04 0.76 -4.68
C ASP A 94 1.87 -0.24 -4.67
N ASN A 95 1.39 -0.63 -5.85
CA ASN A 95 0.32 -1.62 -5.98
C ASN A 95 0.80 -3.01 -5.53
N ALA A 96 1.99 -3.43 -5.97
CA ALA A 96 2.58 -4.70 -5.55
C ALA A 96 2.81 -4.72 -4.03
N SER A 97 3.38 -3.64 -3.48
CA SER A 97 3.61 -3.49 -2.04
C SER A 97 2.32 -3.53 -1.23
N ALA A 98 1.29 -2.82 -1.67
CA ALA A 98 -0.03 -2.83 -1.01
C ALA A 98 -0.67 -4.24 -1.03
N MET A 99 -0.54 -4.97 -2.14
CA MET A 99 -1.07 -6.33 -2.25
C MET A 99 -0.31 -7.30 -1.35
N ILE A 100 1.03 -7.26 -1.34
CA ILE A 100 1.87 -8.10 -0.48
C ILE A 100 1.56 -7.84 0.99
N MET A 101 1.44 -6.58 1.40
CA MET A 101 1.05 -6.18 2.75
C MET A 101 -0.33 -6.73 3.15
N ALA A 102 -1.33 -6.58 2.29
CA ALA A 102 -2.68 -7.07 2.55
C ALA A 102 -2.74 -8.60 2.62
N TRP A 103 -2.05 -9.29 1.72
CA TRP A 103 -1.97 -10.75 1.71
C TRP A 103 -1.27 -11.27 2.96
N TYR A 104 -0.14 -10.68 3.35
CA TYR A 104 0.59 -11.08 4.56
C TYR A 104 -0.26 -10.89 5.83
N ALA A 105 -0.96 -9.76 5.96
CA ALA A 105 -1.84 -9.51 7.10
C ALA A 105 -2.93 -10.58 7.22
N GLU A 106 -3.54 -10.98 6.11
CA GLU A 106 -4.55 -12.05 6.08
C GLU A 106 -3.93 -13.43 6.36
N HIS A 107 -2.77 -13.74 5.78
CA HIS A 107 -1.99 -14.96 6.04
C HIS A 107 -1.71 -15.13 7.54
N ARG A 108 -1.21 -14.08 8.20
CA ARG A 108 -0.95 -14.08 9.64
C ARG A 108 -2.24 -14.19 10.46
N ARG A 109 -3.33 -13.53 10.03
CA ARG A 109 -4.65 -13.66 10.68
C ARG A 109 -5.19 -15.09 10.62
N ARG A 110 -4.86 -15.86 9.58
CA ARG A 110 -5.22 -17.28 9.43
C ARG A 110 -4.25 -18.23 10.16
N GLY A 111 -3.23 -17.71 10.85
CA GLY A 111 -2.24 -18.52 11.55
C GLY A 111 -1.09 -19.02 10.67
N GLY A 112 -0.94 -18.50 9.45
CA GLY A 112 0.18 -18.80 8.57
C GLY A 112 1.52 -18.39 9.18
N ALA A 113 2.63 -19.00 8.73
CA ALA A 113 3.95 -18.77 9.30
C ALA A 113 4.41 -17.30 9.14
N PRO A 114 5.19 -16.76 10.10
CA PRO A 114 5.82 -15.44 9.93
C PRO A 114 6.84 -15.45 8.78
N ASP A 115 6.94 -14.33 8.08
CA ASP A 115 7.98 -14.07 7.10
C ASP A 115 8.92 -12.97 7.65
N PRO A 116 10.23 -13.26 7.82
CA PRO A 116 11.14 -12.33 8.47
C PRO A 116 11.36 -11.04 7.67
N VAL A 117 11.37 -11.11 6.34
CA VAL A 117 11.59 -9.92 5.50
C VAL A 117 10.37 -9.01 5.60
N GLN A 118 9.17 -9.57 5.52
CA GLN A 118 7.95 -8.79 5.63
C GLN A 118 7.75 -8.21 7.03
N ASP A 119 8.08 -8.97 8.09
CA ASP A 119 8.02 -8.48 9.47
C ASP A 119 8.99 -7.31 9.70
N ASP A 120 10.21 -7.38 9.14
CA ASP A 120 11.21 -6.31 9.20
C ASP A 120 10.73 -5.04 8.47
N LEU A 121 10.20 -5.18 7.24
CA LEU A 121 9.66 -4.06 6.47
C LEU A 121 8.50 -3.36 7.21
N ILE A 122 7.61 -4.13 7.84
CA ILE A 122 6.52 -3.58 8.66
C ILE A 122 7.06 -2.84 9.88
N ALA A 123 8.12 -3.35 10.51
CA ALA A 123 8.76 -2.69 11.64
C ALA A 123 9.42 -1.36 11.23
N GLU A 124 10.10 -1.32 10.08
CA GLU A 124 10.71 -0.12 9.50
C GLU A 124 9.65 0.98 9.25
N VAL A 125 8.57 0.66 8.53
CA VAL A 125 7.46 1.62 8.26
C VAL A 125 6.87 2.17 9.56
N ARG A 126 6.63 1.31 10.56
CA ARG A 126 6.12 1.74 11.89
C ARG A 126 7.11 2.63 12.64
N ALA A 127 8.41 2.42 12.47
CA ALA A 127 9.43 3.26 13.07
C ALA A 127 9.45 4.65 12.43
N GLU A 128 9.33 4.73 11.10
CA GLU A 128 9.26 5.98 10.34
C GLU A 128 8.02 6.81 10.69
N GLU A 129 6.84 6.18 10.75
CA GLU A 129 5.59 6.83 11.14
C GLU A 129 5.67 7.46 12.55
N ARG A 130 6.36 6.79 13.49
CA ARG A 130 6.54 7.28 14.86
C ARG A 130 7.43 8.52 14.93
N ILE A 131 8.37 8.64 14.00
CA ILE A 131 9.33 9.76 13.93
C ILE A 131 8.74 10.94 13.13
N GLY A 132 7.65 10.73 12.38
CA GLY A 132 7.00 11.77 11.59
C GLY A 132 7.81 12.22 10.38
N GLN A 133 8.79 11.41 9.96
CA GLN A 133 9.61 11.61 8.76
C GLN A 133 9.27 10.52 7.74
N THR A 134 9.00 10.93 6.50
CA THR A 134 8.93 10.05 5.33
C THR A 134 10.32 9.92 4.68
N VAL A 135 11.37 9.74 5.49
CA VAL A 135 12.73 9.51 5.00
C VAL A 135 13.03 8.04 5.21
N SER A 136 13.21 7.30 4.11
CA SER A 136 13.56 5.89 4.14
C SER A 136 14.80 5.67 5.01
N LEU A 137 14.65 4.91 6.09
CA LEU A 137 15.76 4.53 6.94
C LEU A 137 16.68 3.55 6.18
N PRO A 138 17.99 3.52 6.51
CA PRO A 138 18.87 2.50 5.99
C PRO A 138 18.36 1.10 6.35
N PRO A 139 18.27 0.19 5.38
CA PRO A 139 17.90 -1.21 5.54
C PRO A 139 18.51 -1.90 6.78
N GLY A 140 17.72 -2.67 7.53
CA GLY A 140 18.22 -3.64 8.51
C GLY A 140 18.48 -3.08 9.90
N ARG A 141 17.71 -2.06 10.30
CA ARG A 141 17.78 -1.46 11.64
C ARG A 141 16.39 -1.39 12.27
N ALA A 142 15.80 -2.56 12.53
CA ALA A 142 14.72 -2.71 13.50
C ALA A 142 15.30 -3.12 14.87
#